data_AF-A0A2H8TQR8-F1
#
_entry.id   AF-A0A2H8TQR8-F1
#
_cell.length_a   1.000
_cell.length_b   1.000
_cell.length_c   1.000
_cell.angle_alpha   90.00
_cell.angle_beta   90.00
_cell.angle_gamma   90.00
#
_symmetry.space_group_name_H-M   'P 1'
#
loop_
_entity.id
_entity.type
_entity.pdbx_description
1 polymer ?
#
loop_
_entity_poly.entity_id
_entity_poly.type
_entity_poly.pdbx_seq_one_letter_code
_entity_poly.pdbx_strand_id
1 'polypeptide(L)'
;MPSVIETTSITRKEVLDMMNEKEKLEQQLKSLGEVLESHGVGMSESLVDDQDFPRNDIDVYQIRLIRNRIICTRNDLKALMDRIEKSLNDYFAHRNHNESEEHIPNGNCSLKPDN
;
A
#
# COMPACT_ATOMS: atom_id res chain seq x y z
N MET A 1 15.84 -0.33 22.68
CA MET A 1 15.57 -1.77 22.54
C MET A 1 14.60 -1.94 21.38
N PRO A 2 14.92 -2.67 20.31
CA PRO A 2 13.95 -2.97 19.27
C PRO A 2 12.97 -4.04 19.78
N SER A 3 11.68 -3.71 19.71
CA SER A 3 10.57 -4.53 20.15
C SER A 3 10.45 -5.81 19.33
N VAL A 4 10.33 -6.91 20.05
CA VAL A 4 9.86 -8.24 19.66
C VAL A 4 8.93 -8.18 18.44
N ILE A 5 9.37 -8.76 17.33
CA ILE A 5 8.48 -9.10 16.21
C ILE A 5 7.82 -10.41 16.64
N GLU A 6 6.58 -10.31 17.13
CA GLU A 6 5.72 -11.47 17.30
C GLU A 6 5.47 -12.05 15.90
N THR A 7 6.07 -13.20 15.60
CA THR A 7 5.80 -13.98 14.39
C THR A 7 4.46 -14.67 14.54
N THR A 8 3.38 -13.92 14.48
CA THR A 8 2.03 -14.46 14.29
C THR A 8 1.95 -15.05 12.89
N SER A 9 1.42 -16.28 12.77
CA SER A 9 1.22 -16.94 11.48
C SER A 9 0.24 -16.13 10.64
N ILE A 10 0.77 -15.29 9.75
CA ILE A 10 -0.03 -14.46 8.85
C ILE A 10 -0.87 -15.38 7.97
N THR A 11 -2.18 -15.14 7.96
CA THR A 11 -3.12 -15.95 7.20
C THR A 11 -3.41 -15.31 5.85
N ARG A 12 -3.71 -16.15 4.85
CA ARG A 12 -4.17 -15.67 3.53
C ARG A 12 -5.33 -14.67 3.63
N LYS A 13 -6.21 -14.86 4.61
CA LYS A 13 -7.37 -14.00 4.84
C LYS A 13 -6.94 -12.57 5.23
N GLU A 14 -6.00 -12.44 6.15
CA GLU A 14 -5.50 -11.12 6.59
C GLU A 14 -4.88 -10.34 5.44
N VAL A 15 -4.13 -11.01 4.55
CA VAL A 15 -3.58 -10.39 3.35
C VAL A 15 -4.69 -9.86 2.43
N LEU A 16 -5.74 -10.66 2.21
CA LEU A 16 -6.89 -10.24 1.41
C LEU A 16 -7.64 -9.07 2.04
N ASP A 17 -7.79 -9.05 3.37
CA ASP A 17 -8.44 -7.96 4.09
C ASP A 17 -7.64 -6.65 3.94
N MET A 18 -6.30 -6.70 4.00
CA MET A 18 -5.44 -5.54 3.73
C MET A 18 -5.54 -5.05 2.27
N MET A 19 -5.71 -5.95 1.31
CA MET A 19 -5.94 -5.56 -0.10
C MET A 19 -7.28 -4.83 -0.27
N ASN A 20 -8.34 -5.30 0.40
CA ASN A 20 -9.64 -4.63 0.40
C ASN A 20 -9.56 -3.24 1.07
N GLU A 21 -8.78 -3.11 2.14
CA GLU A 21 -8.55 -1.81 2.80
C GLU A 21 -7.80 -0.84 1.87
N LYS A 22 -6.79 -1.33 1.14
CA LYS A 22 -6.08 -0.54 0.12
C LYS A 22 -7.07 0.02 -0.90
N GLU A 23 -7.95 -0.82 -1.45
CA GLU A 23 -8.94 -0.37 -2.44
C GLU A 23 -9.87 0.71 -1.89
N LYS A 24 -10.31 0.60 -0.62
CA LYS A 24 -11.10 1.64 0.03
C LYS A 24 -10.34 2.96 0.15
N LEU A 25 -9.07 2.93 0.53
CA LEU A 25 -8.25 4.13 0.63
C LEU A 25 -7.99 4.76 -0.74
N GLU A 26 -7.79 3.96 -1.78
CA GLU A 26 -7.65 4.42 -3.17
C GLU A 26 -8.94 5.09 -3.67
N GLN A 27 -10.10 4.49 -3.40
CA GLN A 27 -11.40 5.08 -3.72
C GLN A 27 -11.62 6.40 -2.97
N GLN A 28 -11.31 6.43 -1.68
CA GLN A 28 -11.42 7.67 -0.89
C GLN A 28 -10.50 8.76 -1.44
N LEU A 29 -9.26 8.41 -1.81
CA LEU A 29 -8.31 9.35 -2.40
C LEU A 29 -8.84 9.92 -3.72
N LYS A 30 -9.44 9.07 -4.56
CA LYS A 30 -10.07 9.48 -5.81
C LYS A 30 -11.23 10.46 -5.57
N SER A 31 -12.15 10.12 -4.68
CA SER A 31 -13.28 10.99 -4.35
C SER A 31 -12.84 12.35 -3.80
N LEU A 32 -11.83 12.38 -2.92
CA LEU A 32 -11.29 13.65 -2.41
C LEU A 32 -10.62 14.47 -3.52
N GLY A 33 -9.94 13.81 -4.47
CA GLY A 33 -9.37 14.45 -5.65
C GLY A 33 -10.43 15.08 -6.55
N GLU A 34 -11.53 14.37 -6.82
CA GLU A 34 -12.66 14.88 -7.62
C GLU A 34 -13.31 16.10 -6.96
N VAL A 35 -13.49 16.08 -5.63
CA VAL A 35 -14.00 17.25 -4.89
C VAL A 35 -13.03 18.43 -5.04
N LEU A 36 -11.73 18.20 -4.91
CA LEU A 36 -10.72 19.25 -5.03
C LEU A 36 -10.71 19.85 -6.45
N GLU A 37 -10.83 19.02 -7.49
CA GLU A 37 -10.94 19.43 -8.89
C GLU A 37 -12.23 20.20 -9.18
N SER A 38 -13.35 19.84 -8.53
CA SER A 38 -14.62 20.56 -8.66
C SER A 38 -14.56 22.01 -8.16
N HIS A 39 -13.65 22.28 -7.22
CA HIS A 39 -13.36 23.64 -6.74
C HIS A 39 -12.33 24.37 -7.61
N GLY A 40 -11.81 23.73 -8.67
CA GLY A 40 -10.87 24.33 -9.60
C GLY A 40 -9.48 24.57 -9.02
N VAL A 41 -9.12 23.86 -7.95
CA VAL A 41 -7.85 24.05 -7.23
C VAL A 41 -7.06 22.75 -7.17
N GLY A 42 -5.77 22.78 -7.46
CA GLY A 42 -4.87 21.63 -7.36
C GLY A 42 -4.40 21.33 -5.93
N MET A 43 -3.54 20.33 -5.75
CA MET A 43 -2.92 20.04 -4.45
C MET A 43 -1.84 21.07 -4.06
N SER A 44 -1.14 21.63 -5.05
CA SER A 44 0.05 22.48 -4.86
C SER A 44 -0.18 23.95 -5.19
N GLU A 45 -1.40 24.32 -5.58
CA GLU A 45 -1.71 25.68 -6.02
C GLU A 45 -1.86 26.65 -4.84
N SER A 46 -1.58 27.93 -5.10
CA SER A 46 -1.72 29.00 -4.11
C SER A 46 -3.19 29.15 -3.68
N LEU A 47 -3.40 29.31 -2.37
CA LEU A 47 -4.72 29.64 -1.80
C LEU A 47 -4.86 31.14 -1.48
N VAL A 48 -3.85 31.93 -1.86
CA VAL A 48 -3.84 33.38 -1.72
C VAL A 48 -3.76 34.03 -3.10
N ASP A 49 -4.30 35.24 -3.18
CA ASP A 49 -4.21 36.10 -4.35
C ASP A 49 -2.85 36.82 -4.43
N ASP A 50 -2.68 37.66 -5.46
CA ASP A 50 -1.45 38.42 -5.71
C ASP A 50 -1.16 39.50 -4.64
N GLN A 51 -2.10 39.74 -3.72
CA GLN A 51 -1.99 40.71 -2.64
C GLN A 51 -1.85 40.03 -1.27
N ASP A 52 -1.56 38.73 -1.23
CA ASP A 52 -1.43 37.89 -0.02
C ASP A 52 -2.72 37.73 0.80
N PHE A 53 -3.89 37.94 0.20
CA PHE A 53 -5.18 37.69 0.86
C PHE A 53 -5.77 36.33 0.46
N PRO A 54 -6.60 35.69 1.33
CA PRO A 54 -7.31 34.46 0.97
C PRO A 54 -8.17 34.67 -0.28
N ARG A 55 -8.11 33.73 -1.22
CA ARG A 55 -8.98 33.76 -2.41
C ARG A 55 -10.45 33.84 -2.03
N ASN A 56 -11.18 34.72 -2.71
CA ASN A 56 -12.61 34.95 -2.48
C ASN A 56 -13.52 34.02 -3.32
N ASP A 57 -12.99 33.42 -4.38
CA ASP A 57 -13.70 32.49 -5.25
C ASP A 57 -13.85 31.08 -4.66
N ILE A 58 -13.10 30.76 -3.59
CA ILE A 58 -13.08 29.43 -2.98
C ILE A 58 -13.17 29.48 -1.45
N ASP A 59 -13.71 28.42 -0.86
CA ASP A 59 -13.60 28.21 0.59
C ASP A 59 -12.21 27.66 0.94
N VAL A 60 -11.28 28.57 1.23
CA VAL A 60 -9.88 28.25 1.58
C VAL A 60 -9.80 27.28 2.77
N TYR A 61 -10.72 27.36 3.73
CA TYR A 61 -10.71 26.47 4.90
C TYR A 61 -11.04 25.03 4.50
N GLN A 62 -12.09 24.83 3.71
CA GLN A 62 -12.47 23.49 3.22
C GLN A 62 -11.37 22.88 2.36
N ILE A 63 -10.77 23.67 1.47
CA ILE A 63 -9.66 23.21 0.62
C ILE A 63 -8.47 22.76 1.46
N ARG A 64 -8.12 23.49 2.53
CA ARG A 64 -7.04 23.08 3.45
C ARG A 64 -7.35 21.75 4.13
N LEU A 65 -8.59 21.54 4.58
CA LEU A 65 -8.99 20.28 5.19
C LEU A 65 -8.93 19.11 4.20
N ILE A 66 -9.44 19.31 2.98
CA ILE A 66 -9.42 18.30 1.92
C ILE A 66 -7.97 17.94 1.56
N ARG A 67 -7.11 18.94 1.34
CA ARG A 67 -5.68 18.74 1.07
C ARG A 67 -4.99 17.96 2.19
N ASN A 68 -5.25 18.32 3.46
CA ASN A 68 -4.72 17.58 4.60
C ASN A 68 -5.19 16.12 4.58
N ARG A 69 -6.50 15.89 4.38
CA ARG A 69 -7.05 14.54 4.32
C ARG A 69 -6.42 13.71 3.21
N ILE A 70 -6.21 14.29 2.03
CA ILE A 70 -5.51 13.66 0.91
C ILE A 70 -4.09 13.24 1.31
N ILE A 71 -3.32 14.11 1.97
CA ILE A 71 -1.96 13.80 2.42
C ILE A 71 -1.98 12.62 3.40
N CYS A 72 -2.85 12.67 4.41
CA CYS A 72 -3.00 11.61 5.38
C CYS A 72 -3.35 10.28 4.71
N THR A 73 -4.37 10.26 3.84
CA THR A 73 -4.77 9.05 3.10
C THR A 73 -3.63 8.49 2.24
N ARG A 74 -2.83 9.34 1.60
CA ARG A 74 -1.64 8.90 0.83
C ARG A 74 -0.59 8.24 1.72
N ASN A 75 -0.33 8.82 2.90
CA ASN A 75 0.62 8.26 3.85
C ASN A 75 0.12 6.92 4.41
N ASP A 76 -1.16 6.83 4.74
CA ASP A 76 -1.80 5.61 5.22
C ASP A 76 -1.73 4.50 4.17
N LEU A 77 -2.01 4.83 2.91
CA LEU A 77 -1.92 3.90 1.79
C LEU A 77 -0.47 3.41 1.59
N LYS A 78 0.52 4.30 1.67
CA LYS A 78 1.93 3.91 1.61
C LYS A 78 2.29 2.93 2.74
N ALA A 79 1.91 3.26 3.98
CA ALA A 79 2.16 2.41 5.14
C ALA A 79 1.41 1.07 5.06
N LEU A 80 0.24 1.02 4.42
CA LEU A 80 -0.50 -0.22 4.19
C LEU A 80 0.17 -1.09 3.11
N MET A 81 0.65 -0.48 2.02
CA MET A 81 1.42 -1.20 0.99
C MET A 81 2.69 -1.84 1.56
N ASP A 82 3.45 -1.10 2.38
CA ASP A 82 4.64 -1.62 3.05
C ASP A 82 4.31 -2.81 3.99
N ARG A 83 3.12 -2.79 4.61
CA ARG A 83 2.63 -3.90 5.46
C ARG A 83 2.22 -5.10 4.62
N ILE A 84 1.54 -4.89 3.50
CA ILE A 84 1.15 -5.97 2.58
C ILE A 84 2.40 -6.69 2.06
N GLU A 85 3.42 -5.94 1.63
CA GLU A 85 4.70 -6.50 1.14
C GLU A 85 5.34 -7.44 2.18
N LYS A 86 5.51 -6.96 3.41
CA LYS A 86 6.07 -7.75 4.52
C LYS A 86 5.23 -8.99 4.80
N SER A 87 3.91 -8.83 4.87
CA SER A 87 3.00 -9.93 5.18
C SER A 87 3.03 -11.05 4.14
N LEU A 88 3.17 -10.69 2.86
CA LEU A 88 3.32 -11.65 1.77
C LEU A 88 4.65 -12.38 1.86
N ASN A 89 5.74 -11.65 2.07
CA ASN A 89 7.06 -12.24 2.23
C ASN A 89 7.10 -13.23 3.39
N ASP A 90 6.55 -12.85 4.54
CA ASP A 90 6.47 -13.70 5.72
C ASP A 90 5.61 -14.94 5.46
N TYR A 91 4.43 -14.78 4.84
CA TYR A 91 3.56 -15.90 4.49
C TYR A 91 4.27 -16.95 3.61
N PHE A 92 5.02 -16.52 2.59
CA PHE A 92 5.76 -17.44 1.72
C PHE A 92 7.01 -18.02 2.38
N ALA A 93 7.72 -17.24 3.20
CA ALA A 93 8.89 -17.73 3.94
C ALA A 93 8.52 -18.88 4.89
N HIS A 94 7.41 -18.75 5.63
CA HIS A 94 6.92 -19.81 6.51
C HIS A 94 6.46 -21.04 5.72
N ARG A 95 5.86 -20.86 4.54
CA ARG A 95 5.45 -21.97 3.68
C ARG A 95 6.65 -22.75 3.13
N ASN A 96 7.67 -22.06 2.63
CA ASN A 96 8.85 -22.68 2.06
C ASN A 96 9.68 -23.45 3.10
N HIS A 97 9.72 -22.97 4.36
CA HIS A 97 10.38 -23.70 5.45
C HIS A 97 9.70 -25.04 5.76
N ASN A 98 8.37 -25.11 5.61
CA ASN A 98 7.58 -26.33 5.84
C ASN A 98 7.66 -27.35 4.67
N GLU A 99 8.12 -26.93 3.49
CA GLU A 99 8.28 -27.80 2.29
C GLU A 99 9.72 -28.35 2.14
N SER A 100 10.63 -28.08 3.10
CA SER A 100 12.06 -28.46 3.00
C SER A 100 12.42 -29.90 3.44
N GLU A 101 11.45 -30.80 3.65
CA GLU A 101 11.68 -32.24 3.88
C GLU A 101 11.07 -33.17 2.81
N GLU A 102 11.04 -32.79 1.53
CA GLU A 102 10.96 -33.78 0.44
C GLU A 102 12.19 -33.70 -0.47
N HIS A 103 13.30 -34.28 0.02
CA HIS A 103 14.38 -34.72 -0.85
C HIS A 103 13.90 -35.93 -1.66
N ILE A 104 13.37 -35.70 -2.86
CA ILE A 104 13.21 -36.75 -3.86
C ILE A 104 14.56 -36.86 -4.60
N PRO A 105 15.35 -37.94 -4.44
CA PRO A 105 16.58 -38.14 -5.19
C PRO A 105 16.20 -38.34 -6.66
N ASN A 106 16.39 -37.29 -7.47
CA ASN A 106 15.97 -37.33 -8.86
C ASN A 106 16.98 -38.13 -9.70
N GLY A 107 16.53 -39.29 -10.18
CA GLY A 107 16.83 -39.77 -11.52
C GLY A 107 18.27 -40.22 -11.81
N ASN A 108 18.49 -41.52 -11.72
CA ASN A 108 19.44 -42.26 -12.55
C ASN A 108 19.51 -41.66 -13.99
N CYS A 109 20.61 -40.96 -14.30
CA CYS A 109 20.99 -40.63 -15.67
C CYS A 109 21.82 -41.81 -16.21
N SER A 110 21.16 -42.79 -16.82
CA SER A 110 21.84 -43.87 -17.54
C SER A 110 22.32 -43.34 -18.89
N LEU A 111 23.52 -42.75 -18.91
CA LEU A 111 24.30 -42.63 -20.13
C LEU A 111 24.63 -44.04 -20.62
N LYS A 112 23.93 -44.51 -21.67
CA LYS A 112 24.40 -45.68 -22.43
C LYS A 112 25.58 -45.23 -23.29
N PRO A 113 26.71 -45.95 -23.30
CA PRO A 113 27.82 -45.62 -24.18
C PRO A 113 27.44 -46.00 -25.62
N ASP A 114 27.74 -45.09 -26.54
CA ASP A 114 27.60 -45.30 -27.97
C ASP A 114 28.50 -46.45 -28.43
N ASN A 115 27.99 -47.34 -29.27
CA ASN A 115 28.75 -48.35 -30.01
C ASN A 115 28.13 -48.58 -31.38
#